data_AF-A0A3A8PL40-F1
#
_entry.id   AF-A0A3A8PL40-F1
#
_cell.length_a   1.000
_cell.length_b   1.000
_cell.length_c   1.000
_cell.angle_alpha   90.00
_cell.angle_beta   90.00
_cell.angle_gamma   90.00
#
_symmetry.space_group_name_H-M   'P 1'
#
loop_
_entity.id
_entity.type
_entity.pdbx_description
1 polymer ?
#
loop_
_entity_poly.entity_id
_entity_poly.type
_entity_poly.pdbx_seq_one_letter_code
_entity_poly.pdbx_strand_id
1 'polypeptide(L)'
;MVLGGIGAGALVAVGLIRYAMDFEQVLFVNGLDIPVTVTAGSSRFTLDPNEHVTRHMRPGMMDVEVTGEGGTLARDTVVVTDERGLFLYNVLGAAPLYTSVIYYTTSSARNNDAGSEPQPVAGVPFQRLRSIDFVLTDPPSSMSMRKEDGQTMTRVHLGQAPGGWSTSVNWLLQTQRFAEANRLAEGLSRALPKTPGVNEIAFVTKISLARAEGLLASIAAAREWRDAHPDDLGAHRMWVHEMLRAGRGAEVRAWYADAVKQKPDSLVLASILARVEPAEEGIPRLEALVREHPGEMILQKALCMRYVRQRRWAEALPLLEAMAKGDAEYATYRDVHATVLTALGRREESARAFGKQLFEEEETEPLSLEDLLLYARLTGGSGRNGGDEVMSKLYARASKDMPYGVLQEWLSAVLGEPVDVQALRKVPPENPSAGAARILMALAEEPEFAARSIASVDSRVMRFVGAEAGVLLAAEFERQGDSALAARTLDVTAGVALSFEELQDVVHGRQSMNALGSLEWGERAALQLVLARKLDAEGKDSKAAYALVKKEALLPGPVTIALEHWDRPKPAHAVAGDSVP
;
A
#
# COMPACT_ATOMS: atom_id res chain seq x y z
N MET A 1 25.57 -33.03 -65.06
CA MET A 1 24.55 -32.90 -63.99
C MET A 1 25.16 -32.38 -62.68
N VAL A 2 25.87 -31.24 -62.68
CA VAL A 2 26.41 -30.63 -61.43
C VAL A 2 26.13 -29.12 -61.35
N LEU A 3 25.76 -28.46 -62.46
CA LEU A 3 25.41 -27.03 -62.48
C LEU A 3 23.95 -26.70 -62.09
N GLY A 4 23.07 -27.70 -61.93
CA GLY A 4 21.66 -27.49 -61.53
C GLY A 4 21.43 -27.35 -60.02
N GLY A 5 22.39 -27.75 -59.18
CA GLY A 5 22.23 -27.76 -57.71
C GLY A 5 22.54 -26.42 -57.03
N ILE A 6 23.42 -25.60 -57.62
CA ILE A 6 23.85 -24.32 -57.03
C ILE A 6 22.76 -23.24 -57.19
N GLY A 7 22.02 -23.26 -58.31
CA GLY A 7 20.92 -22.32 -58.56
C GLY A 7 19.69 -22.54 -57.66
N ALA A 8 19.37 -23.79 -57.33
CA ALA A 8 18.28 -24.11 -56.42
C ALA A 8 18.59 -23.69 -54.97
N GLY A 9 19.83 -23.88 -54.52
CA GLY A 9 20.26 -23.47 -53.17
C GLY A 9 20.27 -21.95 -52.99
N ALA A 10 20.71 -21.18 -54.00
CA ALA A 10 20.71 -19.72 -53.95
C ALA A 10 19.28 -19.12 -53.94
N LEU A 11 18.35 -19.69 -54.70
CA LEU A 11 16.95 -19.23 -54.71
C LEU A 11 16.23 -19.55 -53.39
N VAL A 12 16.51 -20.71 -52.77
CA VAL A 12 16.00 -21.04 -51.44
C VAL A 12 16.58 -20.10 -50.38
N ALA A 13 17.88 -19.77 -50.44
CA ALA A 13 18.51 -18.83 -49.52
C ALA A 13 17.96 -17.40 -49.67
N VAL A 14 17.80 -16.89 -50.89
CA VAL A 14 17.20 -15.56 -51.14
C VAL A 14 15.73 -15.53 -50.73
N GLY A 15 14.98 -16.62 -50.97
CA GLY A 15 13.60 -16.77 -50.51
C GLY A 15 13.48 -16.77 -48.98
N LEU A 16 14.38 -17.47 -48.28
CA LEU A 16 14.42 -17.49 -46.81
C LEU A 16 14.85 -16.14 -46.22
N ILE A 17 15.82 -15.45 -46.84
CA ILE A 17 16.24 -14.10 -46.43
C ILE A 17 15.10 -13.11 -46.63
N ARG A 18 14.42 -13.15 -47.78
CA ARG A 18 13.28 -12.26 -48.06
C ARG A 18 12.09 -12.56 -47.14
N TYR A 19 11.80 -13.82 -46.89
CA TYR A 19 10.80 -14.23 -45.90
C TYR A 19 11.18 -13.75 -44.49
N ALA A 20 12.45 -13.83 -44.09
CA ALA A 20 12.91 -13.29 -42.81
C ALA A 20 12.89 -11.75 -42.73
N MET A 21 12.85 -11.06 -43.88
CA MET A 21 12.71 -9.59 -43.94
C MET A 21 11.25 -9.12 -43.98
N ASP A 22 10.30 -9.98 -44.34
CA ASP A 22 8.89 -9.61 -44.52
C ASP A 22 8.03 -9.84 -43.25
N PHE A 23 8.61 -10.39 -42.18
CA PHE A 23 7.90 -10.71 -40.94
C PHE A 23 8.70 -10.37 -39.69
N GLU A 24 8.00 -9.86 -38.69
CA GLU A 24 8.50 -9.56 -37.36
C GLU A 24 8.00 -10.58 -36.34
N GLN A 25 8.76 -10.78 -35.26
CA GLN A 25 8.38 -11.70 -34.20
C GLN A 25 7.45 -11.01 -33.19
N VAL A 26 6.26 -11.59 -33.03
CA VAL A 26 5.30 -11.22 -32.01
C VAL A 26 5.16 -12.38 -31.01
N LEU A 27 5.55 -12.13 -29.77
CA LEU A 27 5.33 -13.04 -28.64
C LEU A 27 3.95 -12.77 -28.06
N PHE A 28 3.09 -13.78 -28.06
CA PHE A 28 1.79 -13.75 -27.41
C PHE A 28 1.89 -14.48 -26.08
N VAL A 29 1.39 -13.87 -24.99
CA VAL A 29 1.46 -14.44 -23.64
C VAL A 29 0.08 -14.40 -23.00
N ASN A 30 -0.38 -15.53 -22.45
CA ASN A 30 -1.63 -15.60 -21.69
C ASN A 30 -1.34 -15.61 -20.19
N GLY A 31 -1.57 -14.49 -19.51
CA GLY A 31 -1.42 -14.40 -18.05
C GLY A 31 -2.66 -14.77 -17.23
N LEU A 32 -3.69 -15.32 -17.88
CA LEU A 32 -4.96 -15.68 -17.23
C LEU A 32 -4.94 -17.14 -16.76
N ASP A 33 -5.82 -17.45 -15.80
CA ASP A 33 -6.02 -18.79 -15.27
C ASP A 33 -6.95 -19.66 -16.15
N ILE A 34 -7.30 -19.16 -17.33
CA ILE A 34 -8.16 -19.83 -18.31
C ILE A 34 -7.49 -19.85 -19.69
N PRO A 35 -7.77 -20.86 -20.53
CA PRO A 35 -7.32 -20.86 -21.91
C PRO A 35 -8.03 -19.75 -22.70
N VAL A 36 -7.31 -19.18 -23.68
CA VAL A 36 -7.85 -18.16 -24.59
C VAL A 36 -7.55 -18.51 -26.04
N THR A 37 -8.44 -18.14 -26.95
CA THR A 37 -8.18 -18.19 -28.39
C THR A 37 -7.84 -16.79 -28.87
N VAL A 38 -6.70 -16.67 -29.55
CA VAL A 38 -6.22 -15.42 -30.15
C VAL A 38 -6.39 -15.50 -31.66
N THR A 39 -7.02 -14.50 -32.25
CA THR A 39 -7.08 -14.28 -33.69
C THR A 39 -6.33 -12.98 -33.99
N ALA A 40 -5.18 -13.08 -34.64
CA ALA A 40 -4.30 -11.96 -34.96
C ALA A 40 -4.04 -11.92 -36.47
N GLY A 41 -4.67 -10.96 -37.16
CA GLY A 41 -4.73 -10.95 -38.62
C GLY A 41 -5.36 -12.24 -39.16
N SER A 42 -4.62 -13.00 -39.97
CA SER A 42 -5.07 -14.30 -40.51
C SER A 42 -4.73 -15.50 -39.63
N SER A 43 -4.00 -15.29 -38.52
CA SER A 43 -3.54 -16.37 -37.64
C SER A 43 -4.53 -16.57 -36.50
N ARG A 44 -4.92 -17.82 -36.25
CA ARG A 44 -5.76 -18.21 -35.10
C ARG A 44 -5.12 -19.35 -34.33
N PHE A 45 -5.01 -19.22 -33.02
CA PHE A 45 -4.40 -20.23 -32.14
C PHE A 45 -4.94 -20.11 -30.71
N THR A 46 -4.79 -21.18 -29.94
CA THR A 46 -5.14 -21.21 -28.51
C THR A 46 -3.88 -21.04 -27.68
N LEU A 47 -4.02 -20.38 -26.53
CA LEU A 47 -3.02 -20.34 -25.47
C LEU A 47 -3.66 -20.90 -24.20
N ASP A 48 -3.07 -21.95 -23.64
CA ASP A 48 -3.42 -22.49 -22.33
C ASP A 48 -3.08 -21.46 -21.22
N PRO A 49 -3.57 -21.65 -19.98
CA PRO A 49 -3.23 -20.79 -18.86
C PRO A 49 -1.71 -20.66 -18.68
N ASN A 50 -1.20 -19.42 -18.56
CA ASN A 50 0.23 -19.12 -18.43
C ASN A 50 1.11 -19.57 -19.63
N GLU A 51 0.52 -19.94 -20.75
CA GLU A 51 1.24 -20.31 -21.98
C GLU A 51 1.68 -19.06 -22.76
N HIS A 52 2.72 -19.22 -23.56
CA HIS A 52 3.15 -18.22 -24.54
C HIS A 52 3.52 -18.87 -25.87
N VAL A 53 3.40 -18.10 -26.96
CA VAL A 53 3.82 -18.56 -28.28
C VAL A 53 4.33 -17.41 -29.14
N THR A 54 5.42 -17.66 -29.86
CA THR A 54 5.94 -16.71 -30.85
C THR A 54 5.34 -16.98 -32.23
N ARG A 55 4.91 -15.91 -32.91
CA ARG A 55 4.41 -15.94 -34.28
C ARG A 55 5.13 -14.90 -35.12
N HIS A 56 5.32 -15.22 -36.40
CA HIS A 56 5.86 -14.28 -37.37
C HIS A 56 4.70 -13.53 -38.02
N MET A 57 4.64 -12.23 -37.81
CA MET A 57 3.55 -11.36 -38.31
C MET A 57 4.12 -10.33 -39.29
N ARG A 58 3.33 -9.97 -40.30
CA ARG A 58 3.75 -8.92 -41.25
C ARG A 58 3.77 -7.56 -40.55
N PRO A 59 4.75 -6.69 -40.83
CA PRO A 59 4.68 -5.30 -40.44
C PRO A 59 3.40 -4.63 -40.98
N GLY A 60 2.79 -3.77 -40.17
CA GLY A 60 1.56 -3.05 -40.47
C GLY A 60 0.56 -3.04 -39.31
N MET A 61 -0.61 -2.48 -39.58
CA MET A 61 -1.76 -2.57 -38.68
C MET A 61 -2.30 -4.00 -38.68
N MET A 62 -2.59 -4.53 -37.49
CA MET A 62 -3.13 -5.87 -37.29
C MET A 62 -4.22 -5.80 -36.22
N ASP A 63 -5.40 -6.34 -36.53
CA ASP A 63 -6.42 -6.55 -35.52
C ASP A 63 -6.14 -7.85 -34.74
N VAL A 64 -6.23 -7.75 -33.43
CA VAL A 64 -6.10 -8.87 -32.50
C VAL A 64 -7.39 -8.99 -31.71
N GLU A 65 -8.07 -10.12 -31.86
CA GLU A 65 -9.23 -10.50 -31.06
C GLU A 65 -8.87 -11.65 -30.14
N VAL A 66 -9.15 -11.47 -28.85
CA VAL A 66 -8.98 -12.52 -27.83
C VAL A 66 -10.35 -12.96 -27.34
N THR A 67 -10.61 -14.26 -27.40
CA THR A 67 -11.87 -14.87 -26.93
C THR A 67 -11.59 -15.92 -25.86
N GLY A 68 -12.35 -15.89 -24.76
CA GLY A 68 -12.37 -16.92 -23.73
C GLY A 68 -13.71 -17.65 -23.69
N GLU A 69 -13.94 -18.45 -22.64
CA GLU A 69 -15.18 -19.22 -22.45
C GLU A 69 -16.44 -18.31 -22.43
N GLY A 70 -16.32 -17.11 -21.85
CA GLY A 70 -17.41 -16.12 -21.74
C GLY A 70 -17.61 -15.22 -22.97
N GLY A 71 -16.88 -15.44 -24.08
CA GLY A 71 -16.94 -14.62 -25.29
C GLY A 71 -15.69 -13.76 -25.52
N THR A 72 -15.84 -12.66 -26.26
CA THR A 72 -14.73 -11.76 -26.58
C THR A 72 -14.24 -11.03 -25.33
N LEU A 73 -12.96 -11.20 -25.00
CA LEU A 73 -12.29 -10.56 -23.85
C LEU A 73 -11.65 -9.22 -24.24
N ALA A 74 -11.04 -9.15 -25.44
CA ALA A 74 -10.39 -7.96 -25.96
C ALA A 74 -10.43 -7.90 -27.50
N ARG A 75 -10.43 -6.67 -28.02
CA ARG A 75 -10.23 -6.35 -29.43
C ARG A 75 -9.30 -5.15 -29.51
N ASP A 76 -8.10 -5.37 -30.02
CA ASP A 76 -7.07 -4.35 -30.15
C ASP A 76 -6.66 -4.22 -31.62
N THR A 77 -6.41 -3.00 -32.06
CA THR A 77 -5.70 -2.74 -33.33
C THR A 77 -4.28 -2.35 -32.96
N VAL A 78 -3.31 -3.19 -33.32
CA VAL A 78 -1.90 -3.01 -32.99
C VAL A 78 -1.09 -2.69 -34.25
N VAL A 79 0.04 -2.01 -34.08
CA VAL A 79 0.95 -1.68 -35.19
C VAL A 79 2.28 -2.39 -34.97
N VAL A 80 2.57 -3.35 -35.85
CA VAL A 80 3.87 -4.02 -35.92
C VAL A 80 4.74 -3.22 -36.88
N THR A 81 5.81 -2.59 -36.40
CA THR A 81 6.74 -1.84 -37.25
C THR A 81 7.84 -2.74 -37.78
N ASP A 82 8.52 -2.36 -38.86
CA ASP A 82 9.71 -3.04 -39.42
C ASP A 82 11.00 -2.74 -38.64
N GLU A 83 10.86 -2.06 -37.50
CA GLU A 83 11.97 -1.76 -36.65
C GLU A 83 12.28 -2.97 -35.75
N ARG A 84 13.49 -3.54 -35.94
CA ARG A 84 13.97 -4.69 -35.17
C ARG A 84 13.65 -4.59 -33.67
N GLY A 85 13.18 -5.69 -33.08
CA GLY A 85 12.84 -5.81 -31.67
C GLY A 85 11.95 -7.02 -31.40
N LEU A 86 11.46 -7.12 -30.16
CA LEU A 86 10.43 -8.10 -29.82
C LEU A 86 9.10 -7.37 -29.64
N PHE A 87 8.10 -7.71 -30.44
CA PHE A 87 6.74 -7.26 -30.18
C PHE A 87 6.10 -8.22 -29.18
N LEU A 88 5.51 -7.67 -28.12
CA LEU A 88 4.84 -8.43 -27.08
C LEU A 88 3.35 -8.12 -27.14
N TYR A 89 2.53 -9.15 -27.22
CA TYR A 89 1.10 -9.12 -26.97
C TYR A 89 0.79 -9.91 -25.70
N ASN A 90 0.66 -9.21 -24.57
CA ASN A 90 0.29 -9.76 -23.27
C ASN A 90 -1.25 -9.71 -23.16
N VAL A 91 -1.94 -10.85 -23.12
CA VAL A 91 -3.41 -10.88 -23.07
C VAL A 91 -3.91 -10.05 -21.88
N LEU A 92 -4.67 -8.99 -22.16
CA LEU A 92 -5.15 -7.98 -21.20
C LEU A 92 -4.04 -7.21 -20.45
N GLY A 93 -2.77 -7.44 -20.73
CA GLY A 93 -1.64 -7.01 -19.90
C GLY A 93 -1.51 -7.82 -18.60
N ALA A 94 -2.11 -9.02 -18.53
CA ALA A 94 -2.26 -9.78 -17.30
C ALA A 94 -1.01 -10.54 -16.86
N ALA A 95 -0.17 -11.00 -17.78
CA ALA A 95 1.03 -11.76 -17.42
C ALA A 95 2.03 -10.87 -16.66
N PRO A 96 2.59 -11.33 -15.52
CA PRO A 96 3.52 -10.55 -14.71
C PRO A 96 4.93 -10.59 -15.32
N LEU A 97 5.05 -9.94 -16.47
CA LEU A 97 6.30 -9.86 -17.23
C LEU A 97 7.18 -8.75 -16.69
N TYR A 98 8.50 -8.93 -16.76
CA TYR A 98 9.46 -7.91 -16.39
C TYR A 98 10.69 -7.96 -17.29
N THR A 99 11.34 -6.82 -17.48
CA THR A 99 12.67 -6.76 -18.11
C THR A 99 13.76 -6.53 -17.08
N SER A 100 14.86 -7.26 -17.18
CA SER A 100 16.07 -7.00 -16.39
C SER A 100 17.31 -6.98 -17.29
N VAL A 101 18.29 -6.19 -16.88
CA VAL A 101 19.61 -6.10 -17.50
C VAL A 101 20.57 -6.98 -16.73
N ILE A 102 21.25 -7.86 -17.46
CA ILE A 102 22.18 -8.86 -16.94
C ILE A 102 23.58 -8.46 -17.38
N TYR A 103 24.51 -8.49 -16.43
CA TYR A 103 25.92 -8.19 -16.67
C TYR A 103 26.74 -9.46 -16.51
N TYR A 104 27.39 -9.89 -17.58
CA TYR A 104 28.41 -10.92 -17.54
C TYR A 104 29.79 -10.25 -17.44
N THR A 105 30.59 -10.65 -16.46
CA THR A 105 31.96 -10.14 -16.29
C THR A 105 32.97 -11.26 -16.31
N THR A 106 34.19 -10.95 -16.79
CA THR A 106 35.28 -11.94 -16.87
C THR A 106 35.91 -12.24 -15.51
N SER A 107 35.63 -11.45 -14.46
CA SER A 107 36.12 -11.71 -13.11
C SER A 107 35.02 -12.33 -12.25
N SER A 108 35.23 -13.56 -11.81
CA SER A 108 34.32 -14.31 -10.92
C SER A 108 34.04 -13.62 -9.57
N ALA A 109 34.83 -12.59 -9.21
CA ALA A 109 34.72 -11.87 -7.96
C ALA A 109 33.61 -10.79 -7.93
N ARG A 110 32.95 -10.48 -9.06
CA ARG A 110 31.94 -9.40 -9.14
C ARG A 110 30.53 -9.84 -9.53
N ASN A 111 30.30 -11.14 -9.72
CA ASN A 111 29.07 -11.65 -10.34
C ASN A 111 27.83 -11.68 -9.43
N ASN A 112 27.90 -11.26 -8.16
CA ASN A 112 26.80 -11.55 -7.23
C ASN A 112 25.68 -10.50 -7.13
N ASP A 113 25.84 -9.20 -7.41
CA ASP A 113 24.82 -8.24 -6.93
C ASP A 113 24.49 -7.03 -7.83
N ALA A 114 24.82 -7.03 -9.12
CA ALA A 114 24.59 -5.87 -9.98
C ALA A 114 23.52 -6.07 -11.08
N GLY A 115 22.56 -6.97 -10.90
CA GLY A 115 21.39 -7.01 -11.78
C GLY A 115 20.60 -5.69 -11.68
N SER A 116 20.16 -5.13 -12.81
CA SER A 116 19.27 -3.96 -12.73
C SER A 116 17.94 -4.37 -12.09
N GLU A 117 17.31 -3.45 -11.34
CA GLU A 117 15.97 -3.68 -10.79
C GLU A 117 14.99 -4.07 -11.90
N PRO A 118 14.27 -5.21 -11.77
CA PRO A 118 13.27 -5.64 -12.73
C PRO A 118 12.29 -4.53 -13.05
N GLN A 119 12.11 -4.20 -14.32
CA GLN A 119 11.14 -3.21 -14.78
C GLN A 119 9.85 -3.92 -15.20
N PRO A 120 8.72 -3.70 -14.51
CA PRO A 120 7.46 -4.36 -14.84
C PRO A 120 6.95 -4.03 -16.25
N VAL A 121 6.53 -5.08 -16.96
CA VAL A 121 5.95 -5.09 -18.31
C VAL A 121 4.50 -5.63 -18.23
N ALA A 122 3.74 -5.07 -17.29
CA ALA A 122 2.34 -5.41 -17.04
C ALA A 122 1.39 -4.27 -17.43
N GLY A 123 0.09 -4.57 -17.53
CA GLY A 123 -0.98 -3.58 -17.70
C GLY A 123 -1.22 -3.06 -19.11
N VAL A 124 -0.28 -3.31 -20.03
CA VAL A 124 -0.39 -2.93 -21.44
C VAL A 124 -0.52 -4.18 -22.30
N PRO A 125 -1.59 -4.31 -23.11
CA PRO A 125 -1.77 -5.49 -23.95
C PRO A 125 -0.72 -5.64 -25.05
N PHE A 126 -0.28 -4.53 -25.66
CA PHE A 126 0.68 -4.56 -26.74
C PHE A 126 1.78 -3.53 -26.56
N GLN A 127 3.03 -3.96 -26.65
CA GLN A 127 4.18 -3.08 -26.60
C GLN A 127 5.36 -3.66 -27.36
N ARG A 128 6.23 -2.78 -27.85
CA ARG A 128 7.50 -3.17 -28.42
C ARG A 128 8.59 -3.09 -27.36
N LEU A 129 9.30 -4.19 -27.20
CA LEU A 129 10.51 -4.28 -26.41
C LEU A 129 11.73 -4.09 -27.31
N ARG A 130 12.79 -3.52 -26.75
CA ARG A 130 14.11 -3.48 -27.40
C ARG A 130 14.64 -4.90 -27.57
N SER A 131 15.82 -5.06 -28.16
CA SER A 131 16.47 -6.37 -28.32
C SER A 131 16.51 -7.13 -26.98
N ILE A 132 15.78 -8.25 -26.92
CA ILE A 132 15.76 -9.17 -25.79
C ILE A 132 16.63 -10.36 -26.17
N ASP A 133 17.59 -10.69 -25.32
CA ASP A 133 18.50 -11.82 -25.53
C ASP A 133 17.95 -13.12 -24.96
N PHE A 134 17.18 -13.03 -23.87
CA PHE A 134 16.55 -14.18 -23.21
C PHE A 134 15.05 -13.91 -23.04
N VAL A 135 14.22 -14.69 -23.75
CA VAL A 135 12.78 -14.49 -23.80
C VAL A 135 12.10 -15.62 -23.03
N LEU A 136 11.58 -15.33 -21.84
CA LEU A 136 10.88 -16.27 -20.96
C LEU A 136 11.67 -17.55 -20.66
N THR A 137 13.00 -17.40 -20.62
CA THR A 137 13.95 -18.46 -20.29
C THR A 137 14.97 -17.90 -19.33
N ASP A 138 15.26 -18.64 -18.27
CA ASP A 138 16.26 -18.22 -17.31
C ASP A 138 17.61 -17.97 -18.01
N PRO A 139 18.21 -16.79 -17.80
CA PRO A 139 19.52 -16.50 -18.37
C PRO A 139 20.56 -17.45 -17.78
N PRO A 140 21.57 -17.89 -18.56
CA PRO A 140 22.62 -18.72 -18.03
C PRO A 140 23.38 -17.95 -16.95
N SER A 141 23.78 -18.65 -15.89
CA SER A 141 24.52 -18.06 -14.76
C SER A 141 25.93 -17.56 -15.14
N SER A 142 26.47 -18.04 -16.26
CA SER A 142 27.74 -17.59 -16.81
C SER A 142 27.72 -17.67 -18.34
N MET A 143 28.55 -16.85 -19.00
CA MET A 143 28.71 -16.88 -20.44
C MET A 143 30.20 -16.83 -20.80
N SER A 144 30.62 -17.64 -21.76
CA SER A 144 32.00 -17.62 -22.25
C SER A 144 32.24 -16.32 -23.03
N MET A 145 33.11 -15.46 -22.50
CA MET A 145 33.51 -14.20 -23.15
C MET A 145 34.82 -14.39 -23.91
N ARG A 146 34.87 -13.91 -25.16
CA ARG A 146 36.11 -13.84 -25.94
C ARG A 146 36.95 -12.64 -25.48
N LYS A 147 38.25 -12.68 -25.76
CA LYS A 147 39.16 -11.55 -25.45
C LYS A 147 38.71 -10.21 -26.09
N GLU A 148 37.93 -10.27 -27.17
CA GLU A 148 37.43 -9.12 -27.92
C GLU A 148 36.13 -8.54 -27.34
N ASP A 149 35.39 -9.28 -26.50
CA ASP A 149 34.07 -8.88 -25.98
C ASP A 149 34.17 -7.85 -24.82
N GLY A 150 35.37 -7.36 -24.51
CA GLY A 150 35.64 -6.43 -23.42
C GLY A 150 35.56 -7.07 -22.03
N GLN A 151 35.55 -6.24 -20.98
CA GLN A 151 35.49 -6.70 -19.58
C GLN A 151 34.07 -7.01 -19.09
N THR A 152 33.05 -6.51 -19.79
CA THR A 152 31.65 -6.66 -19.39
C THR A 152 30.77 -6.79 -20.62
N MET A 153 29.87 -7.76 -20.60
CA MET A 153 28.86 -7.95 -21.62
C MET A 153 27.47 -7.79 -21.03
N THR A 154 26.67 -6.94 -21.64
CA THR A 154 25.28 -6.69 -21.24
C THR A 154 24.32 -7.51 -22.06
N ARG A 155 23.32 -8.09 -21.40
CA ARG A 155 22.20 -8.80 -22.02
C ARG A 155 20.89 -8.35 -21.38
N VAL A 156 19.79 -8.41 -22.13
CA VAL A 156 18.45 -8.07 -21.65
C VAL A 156 17.61 -9.34 -21.57
N HIS A 157 16.96 -9.54 -20.44
CA HIS A 157 16.08 -10.67 -20.18
C HIS A 157 14.65 -10.17 -20.02
N LEU A 158 13.71 -10.84 -20.69
CA LEU A 158 12.29 -10.75 -20.44
C LEU A 158 11.88 -11.97 -19.63
N GLY A 159 11.60 -11.79 -18.35
CA GLY A 159 11.16 -12.83 -17.43
C GLY A 159 9.66 -12.76 -17.14
N GLN A 160 9.14 -13.80 -16.48
CA GLN A 160 7.79 -13.86 -15.93
C GLN A 160 7.88 -14.17 -14.44
N ALA A 161 7.34 -13.28 -13.61
CA ALA A 161 7.31 -13.50 -12.16
C ALA A 161 6.20 -14.51 -11.78
N PRO A 162 6.34 -15.20 -10.64
CA PRO A 162 5.25 -16.02 -10.11
C PRO A 162 4.06 -15.16 -9.63
N GLY A 163 2.93 -15.81 -9.34
CA GLY A 163 1.72 -15.17 -8.77
C GLY A 163 0.68 -14.70 -9.79
N GLY A 164 0.93 -14.91 -11.09
CA GLY A 164 -0.03 -14.65 -12.16
C GLY A 164 -0.43 -13.18 -12.25
N TRP A 165 -1.68 -12.93 -12.65
CA TRP A 165 -2.21 -11.58 -12.86
C TRP A 165 -2.27 -10.73 -11.59
N SER A 166 -2.32 -11.34 -10.40
CA SER A 166 -2.32 -10.60 -9.13
C SER A 166 -1.00 -9.83 -8.94
N THR A 167 0.13 -10.43 -9.34
CA THR A 167 1.45 -9.79 -9.33
C THR A 167 1.49 -8.58 -10.28
N SER A 168 0.90 -8.70 -11.47
CA SER A 168 0.78 -7.60 -12.44
C SER A 168 0.02 -6.40 -11.87
N VAL A 169 -1.14 -6.66 -11.28
CA VAL A 169 -1.94 -5.59 -10.64
C VAL A 169 -1.16 -4.94 -9.50
N ASN A 170 -0.53 -5.74 -8.64
CA ASN A 170 0.26 -5.24 -7.52
C ASN A 170 1.42 -4.35 -7.99
N TRP A 171 2.15 -4.74 -9.04
CA TRP A 171 3.20 -3.88 -9.62
C TRP A 171 2.63 -2.56 -10.15
N LEU A 172 1.49 -2.57 -10.83
CA LEU A 172 0.86 -1.35 -11.34
C LEU A 172 0.41 -0.42 -10.21
N LEU A 173 -0.17 -0.97 -9.14
CA LEU A 173 -0.54 -0.20 -7.95
C LEU A 173 0.70 0.37 -7.24
N GLN A 174 1.76 -0.43 -7.07
CA GLN A 174 3.01 -0.02 -6.43
C GLN A 174 3.78 1.04 -7.24
N THR A 175 3.64 1.03 -8.56
CA THR A 175 4.23 2.04 -9.47
C THR A 175 3.27 3.18 -9.81
N GLN A 176 2.12 3.26 -9.13
CA GLN A 176 1.09 4.30 -9.32
C GLN A 176 0.54 4.40 -10.74
N ARG A 177 0.62 3.32 -11.54
CA ARG A 177 0.00 3.19 -12.87
C ARG A 177 -1.47 2.83 -12.72
N PHE A 178 -2.23 3.62 -11.97
CA PHE A 178 -3.61 3.30 -11.53
C PHE A 178 -4.58 3.10 -12.69
N ALA A 179 -4.45 3.88 -13.77
CA ALA A 179 -5.31 3.74 -14.95
C ALA A 179 -5.12 2.38 -15.64
N GLU A 180 -3.89 1.90 -15.69
CA GLU A 180 -3.56 0.59 -16.27
C GLU A 180 -3.97 -0.54 -15.35
N ALA A 181 -3.77 -0.38 -14.03
CA ALA A 181 -4.24 -1.32 -13.02
C ALA A 181 -5.76 -1.51 -13.10
N ASN A 182 -6.51 -0.40 -13.18
CA ASN A 182 -7.97 -0.42 -13.30
C ASN A 182 -8.42 -1.08 -14.60
N ARG A 183 -7.79 -0.75 -15.74
CA ARG A 183 -8.12 -1.37 -17.04
C ARG A 183 -7.88 -2.88 -17.01
N LEU A 184 -6.75 -3.32 -16.45
CA LEU A 184 -6.44 -4.73 -16.28
C LEU A 184 -7.50 -5.40 -15.39
N ALA A 185 -7.82 -4.81 -14.24
CA ALA A 185 -8.80 -5.38 -13.32
C ALA A 185 -10.21 -5.47 -13.92
N GLU A 186 -10.66 -4.47 -14.67
CA GLU A 186 -11.93 -4.54 -15.43
C GLU A 186 -11.91 -5.66 -16.48
N GLY A 187 -10.77 -5.84 -17.16
CA GLY A 187 -10.57 -6.97 -18.08
C GLY A 187 -10.66 -8.31 -17.36
N LEU A 188 -10.03 -8.42 -16.19
CA LEU A 188 -10.08 -9.61 -15.33
C LEU A 188 -11.51 -9.89 -14.84
N SER A 189 -12.28 -8.89 -14.39
CA SER A 189 -13.68 -9.10 -13.99
C SER A 189 -14.55 -9.66 -15.11
N ARG A 190 -14.29 -9.29 -16.37
CA ARG A 190 -14.98 -9.87 -17.54
C ARG A 190 -14.50 -11.29 -17.85
N ALA A 191 -13.20 -11.54 -17.76
CA ALA A 191 -12.60 -12.82 -18.12
C ALA A 191 -12.79 -13.90 -17.03
N LEU A 192 -12.76 -13.51 -15.77
CA LEU A 192 -12.67 -14.36 -14.58
C LEU A 192 -13.73 -13.99 -13.53
N PRO A 193 -15.03 -13.88 -13.88
CA PRO A 193 -16.06 -13.35 -12.97
C PRO A 193 -16.31 -14.21 -11.71
N LYS A 194 -15.83 -15.46 -11.72
CA LYS A 194 -15.98 -16.42 -10.61
C LYS A 194 -14.70 -16.60 -9.79
N THR A 195 -13.59 -15.98 -10.21
CA THR A 195 -12.32 -16.13 -9.51
C THR A 195 -12.34 -15.27 -8.24
N PRO A 196 -12.12 -15.85 -7.05
CA PRO A 196 -12.06 -15.09 -5.80
C PRO A 196 -11.03 -13.96 -5.88
N GLY A 197 -11.34 -12.80 -5.31
CA GLY A 197 -10.43 -11.65 -5.26
C GLY A 197 -10.48 -10.72 -6.47
N VAL A 198 -11.02 -11.14 -7.62
CA VAL A 198 -11.05 -10.31 -8.84
C VAL A 198 -11.95 -9.08 -8.67
N ASN A 199 -13.11 -9.25 -8.04
CA ASN A 199 -14.03 -8.12 -7.80
C ASN A 199 -13.46 -7.14 -6.78
N GLU A 200 -12.82 -7.65 -5.73
CA GLU A 200 -12.12 -6.87 -4.72
C GLU A 200 -10.98 -6.05 -5.35
N ILE A 201 -10.20 -6.66 -6.25
CA ILE A 201 -9.12 -6.00 -6.97
C ILE A 201 -9.64 -4.94 -7.94
N ALA A 202 -10.73 -5.23 -8.67
CA ALA A 202 -11.38 -4.24 -9.53
C ALA A 202 -11.85 -3.02 -8.71
N PHE A 203 -12.41 -3.25 -7.53
CA PHE A 203 -12.77 -2.16 -6.63
C PHE A 203 -11.55 -1.38 -6.12
N VAL A 204 -10.51 -2.07 -5.62
CA VAL A 204 -9.29 -1.42 -5.08
C VAL A 204 -8.61 -0.56 -6.15
N THR A 205 -8.50 -1.06 -7.38
CA THR A 205 -7.89 -0.33 -8.50
C THR A 205 -8.74 0.86 -8.93
N LYS A 206 -10.07 0.70 -8.99
CA LYS A 206 -11.02 1.80 -9.26
C LYS A 206 -10.94 2.91 -8.22
N ILE A 207 -10.94 2.56 -6.93
CA ILE A 207 -10.79 3.54 -5.85
C ILE A 207 -9.42 4.22 -5.89
N SER A 208 -8.35 3.48 -6.20
CA SER A 208 -7.01 4.06 -6.30
C SER A 208 -6.90 5.06 -7.45
N LEU A 209 -7.48 4.74 -8.62
CA LEU A 209 -7.60 5.66 -9.75
C LEU A 209 -8.43 6.89 -9.38
N ALA A 210 -9.62 6.68 -8.80
CA ALA A 210 -10.51 7.76 -8.43
C ALA A 210 -9.89 8.70 -7.39
N ARG A 211 -9.09 8.19 -6.44
CA ARG A 211 -8.32 9.02 -5.51
C ARG A 211 -7.25 9.85 -6.21
N ALA A 212 -6.59 9.31 -7.23
CA ALA A 212 -5.63 10.06 -8.04
C ALA A 212 -6.29 11.15 -8.90
N GLU A 213 -7.56 10.94 -9.30
CA GLU A 213 -8.37 11.95 -9.99
C GLU A 213 -8.93 13.02 -9.04
N GLY A 214 -9.08 12.69 -7.76
CA GLY A 214 -9.43 13.61 -6.68
C GLY A 214 -10.61 13.16 -5.82
N LEU A 215 -10.84 13.89 -4.73
CA LEU A 215 -11.79 13.52 -3.68
C LEU A 215 -13.24 13.34 -4.15
N LEU A 216 -13.71 14.12 -5.14
CA LEU A 216 -15.06 13.95 -5.68
C LEU A 216 -15.21 12.66 -6.48
N ALA A 217 -14.18 12.27 -7.24
CA ALA A 217 -14.17 11.02 -7.98
C ALA A 217 -14.13 9.83 -7.02
N SER A 218 -13.32 9.87 -5.95
CA SER A 218 -13.28 8.79 -4.95
C SER A 218 -14.61 8.61 -4.22
N ILE A 219 -15.30 9.71 -3.85
CA ILE A 219 -16.65 9.64 -3.27
C ILE A 219 -17.65 8.99 -4.23
N ALA A 220 -17.62 9.38 -5.51
CA ALA A 220 -18.54 8.83 -6.51
C ALA A 220 -18.32 7.33 -6.70
N ALA A 221 -17.06 6.90 -6.84
CA ALA A 221 -16.70 5.49 -6.98
C ALA A 221 -17.07 4.67 -5.72
N ALA A 222 -16.83 5.19 -4.52
CA ALA A 222 -17.19 4.52 -3.27
C ALA A 222 -18.71 4.43 -3.08
N ARG A 223 -19.46 5.45 -3.52
CA ARG A 223 -20.94 5.42 -3.51
C ARG A 223 -21.48 4.37 -4.47
N GLU A 224 -20.96 4.32 -5.69
CA GLU A 224 -21.36 3.31 -6.69
C GLU A 224 -21.12 1.90 -6.16
N TRP A 225 -19.97 1.65 -5.53
CA TRP A 225 -19.66 0.36 -4.91
C TRP A 225 -20.62 -0.01 -3.79
N ARG A 226 -20.93 0.94 -2.88
CA ARG A 226 -21.94 0.77 -1.82
C ARG A 226 -23.31 0.43 -2.40
N ASP A 227 -23.73 1.13 -3.45
CA ASP A 227 -25.06 0.94 -4.04
C ASP A 227 -25.17 -0.42 -4.76
N ALA A 228 -24.06 -0.91 -5.32
CA ALA A 228 -23.98 -2.25 -5.90
C ALA A 228 -23.89 -3.37 -4.85
N HIS A 229 -23.43 -3.07 -3.63
CA HIS A 229 -23.22 -4.04 -2.54
C HIS A 229 -23.91 -3.59 -1.24
N PRO A 230 -25.26 -3.52 -1.23
CA PRO A 230 -26.01 -2.94 -0.12
C PRO A 230 -25.92 -3.69 1.21
N ASP A 231 -25.42 -4.94 1.20
CA ASP A 231 -25.22 -5.76 2.39
C ASP A 231 -23.73 -5.93 2.76
N ASP A 232 -22.82 -5.30 2.00
CA ASP A 232 -21.38 -5.33 2.26
C ASP A 232 -20.96 -4.19 3.19
N LEU A 233 -20.56 -4.56 4.41
CA LEU A 233 -20.04 -3.62 5.40
C LEU A 233 -18.79 -2.86 4.93
N GLY A 234 -17.88 -3.51 4.20
CA GLY A 234 -16.68 -2.90 3.65
C GLY A 234 -17.03 -1.79 2.65
N ALA A 235 -18.02 -2.04 1.80
CA ALA A 235 -18.51 -1.05 0.84
C ALA A 235 -19.06 0.21 1.53
N HIS A 236 -19.90 0.02 2.56
CA HIS A 236 -20.40 1.12 3.37
C HIS A 236 -19.29 1.87 4.10
N ARG A 237 -18.33 1.16 4.71
CA ARG A 237 -17.19 1.78 5.41
C ARG A 237 -16.34 2.63 4.48
N MET A 238 -16.08 2.18 3.25
CA MET A 238 -15.32 2.97 2.28
C MET A 238 -16.04 4.28 1.93
N TRP A 239 -17.35 4.22 1.65
CA TRP A 239 -18.11 5.43 1.34
C TRP A 239 -18.13 6.41 2.51
N VAL A 240 -18.34 5.91 3.73
CA VAL A 240 -18.23 6.73 4.95
C VAL A 240 -16.84 7.37 5.05
N HIS A 241 -15.77 6.60 4.85
CA HIS A 241 -14.40 7.09 4.92
C HIS A 241 -14.14 8.23 3.94
N GLU A 242 -14.48 8.08 2.66
CA GLU A 242 -14.30 9.13 1.65
C GLU A 242 -15.15 10.38 1.95
N MET A 243 -16.36 10.20 2.46
CA MET A 243 -17.22 11.32 2.86
C MET A 243 -16.68 12.07 4.08
N LEU A 244 -16.10 11.35 5.06
CA LEU A 244 -15.45 11.96 6.23
C LEU A 244 -14.20 12.74 5.81
N ARG A 245 -13.36 12.19 4.91
CA ARG A 245 -12.22 12.94 4.33
C ARG A 245 -12.65 14.24 3.63
N ALA A 246 -13.89 14.31 3.16
CA ALA A 246 -14.48 15.51 2.57
C ALA A 246 -15.22 16.43 3.54
N GLY A 247 -15.17 16.18 4.85
CA GLY A 247 -15.89 16.96 5.86
C GLY A 247 -17.41 16.77 5.82
N ARG A 248 -17.92 15.75 5.12
CA ARG A 248 -19.36 15.52 4.89
C ARG A 248 -19.98 14.54 5.88
N GLY A 249 -19.46 14.48 7.11
CA GLY A 249 -19.94 13.55 8.15
C GLY A 249 -21.41 13.74 8.53
N ALA A 250 -21.90 14.99 8.56
CA ALA A 250 -23.31 15.28 8.84
C ALA A 250 -24.25 14.71 7.76
N GLU A 251 -23.87 14.80 6.49
CA GLU A 251 -24.63 14.24 5.37
C GLU A 251 -24.68 12.72 5.44
N VAL A 252 -23.54 12.09 5.75
CA VAL A 252 -23.47 10.64 5.96
C VAL A 252 -24.43 10.21 7.07
N ARG A 253 -24.40 10.89 8.22
CA ARG A 253 -25.28 10.56 9.35
C ARG A 253 -26.75 10.69 8.98
N ALA A 254 -27.14 11.78 8.31
CA ALA A 254 -28.52 11.98 7.85
C ALA A 254 -28.95 10.87 6.88
N TRP A 255 -28.08 10.52 5.91
CA TRP A 255 -28.36 9.46 4.96
C TRP A 255 -28.59 8.10 5.65
N TYR A 256 -27.71 7.70 6.58
CA TYR A 256 -27.88 6.43 7.29
C TYR A 256 -29.06 6.43 8.25
N ALA A 257 -29.39 7.57 8.87
CA ALA A 257 -30.57 7.70 9.71
C ALA A 257 -31.85 7.45 8.90
N ASP A 258 -31.92 7.95 7.66
CA ASP A 258 -33.04 7.70 6.78
C ASP A 258 -33.02 6.29 6.17
N ALA A 259 -31.85 5.76 5.83
CA ALA A 259 -31.72 4.39 5.32
C ALA A 259 -32.17 3.34 6.36
N VAL A 260 -31.83 3.52 7.63
CA VAL A 260 -32.28 2.64 8.73
C VAL A 260 -33.80 2.75 8.92
N LYS A 261 -34.41 3.93 8.79
CA LYS A 261 -35.89 4.05 8.85
C LYS A 261 -36.57 3.28 7.72
N GLN A 262 -35.98 3.28 6.53
CA GLN A 262 -36.52 2.57 5.37
C GLN A 262 -36.30 1.06 5.45
N LYS A 263 -35.19 0.63 6.07
CA LYS A 263 -34.80 -0.78 6.22
C LYS A 263 -34.40 -1.06 7.68
N PRO A 264 -35.36 -1.11 8.61
CA PRO A 264 -35.08 -1.23 10.04
C PRO A 264 -34.37 -2.55 10.41
N ASP A 265 -34.56 -3.60 9.63
CA ASP A 265 -33.99 -4.93 9.88
C ASP A 265 -32.55 -5.08 9.37
N SER A 266 -31.99 -4.07 8.68
CA SER A 266 -30.61 -4.15 8.17
C SER A 266 -29.59 -3.84 9.27
N LEU A 267 -28.97 -4.89 9.80
CA LEU A 267 -27.90 -4.76 10.81
C LEU A 267 -26.67 -4.01 10.28
N VAL A 268 -26.37 -4.11 8.98
CA VAL A 268 -25.28 -3.36 8.34
C VAL A 268 -25.55 -1.86 8.42
N LEU A 269 -26.74 -1.42 7.99
CA LEU A 269 -27.12 0.00 8.05
C LEU A 269 -27.17 0.51 9.50
N ALA A 270 -27.75 -0.26 10.41
CA ALA A 270 -27.82 0.08 11.83
C ALA A 270 -26.42 0.20 12.47
N SER A 271 -25.51 -0.73 12.14
CA SER A 271 -24.12 -0.71 12.59
C SER A 271 -23.37 0.51 12.06
N ILE A 272 -23.56 0.87 10.78
CA ILE A 272 -22.90 2.04 10.22
C ILE A 272 -23.46 3.34 10.79
N LEU A 273 -24.79 3.48 10.94
CA LEU A 273 -25.39 4.63 11.61
C LEU A 273 -24.77 4.85 12.99
N ALA A 274 -24.72 3.77 13.78
CA ALA A 274 -24.14 3.81 15.11
C ALA A 274 -22.63 4.11 15.13
N ARG A 275 -21.91 3.97 14.00
CA ARG A 275 -20.49 4.33 13.82
C ARG A 275 -20.27 5.79 13.40
N VAL A 276 -21.28 6.47 12.85
CA VAL A 276 -21.19 7.87 12.39
C VAL A 276 -21.94 8.86 13.29
N GLU A 277 -22.77 8.35 14.20
CA GLU A 277 -23.38 9.13 15.29
C GLU A 277 -22.34 9.62 16.32
N PRO A 278 -22.64 10.66 17.12
CA PRO A 278 -21.87 10.97 18.33
C PRO A 278 -21.83 9.77 19.28
N ALA A 279 -20.82 9.70 20.16
CA ALA A 279 -20.65 8.55 21.05
C ALA A 279 -21.81 8.38 22.03
N GLU A 280 -22.38 9.49 22.48
CA GLU A 280 -23.51 9.57 23.40
C GLU A 280 -24.77 8.89 22.83
N GLU A 281 -24.90 8.83 21.51
CA GLU A 281 -26.02 8.21 20.80
C GLU A 281 -25.65 6.82 20.26
N GLY A 282 -24.49 6.72 19.61
CA GLY A 282 -24.07 5.51 18.90
C GLY A 282 -23.71 4.34 19.82
N ILE A 283 -23.15 4.60 21.00
CA ILE A 283 -22.81 3.53 21.95
C ILE A 283 -24.06 2.87 22.53
N PRO A 284 -25.02 3.61 23.14
CA PRO A 284 -26.26 2.99 23.63
C PRO A 284 -27.02 2.24 22.53
N ARG A 285 -26.99 2.74 21.28
CA ARG A 285 -27.56 2.04 20.12
C ARG A 285 -26.87 0.70 19.88
N LEU A 286 -25.54 0.65 19.83
CA LEU A 286 -24.80 -0.60 19.63
C LEU A 286 -24.96 -1.56 20.82
N GLU A 287 -24.97 -1.06 22.05
CA GLU A 287 -25.23 -1.88 23.25
C GLU A 287 -26.63 -2.53 23.18
N ALA A 288 -27.64 -1.80 22.70
CA ALA A 288 -28.98 -2.35 22.47
C ALA A 288 -28.98 -3.41 21.35
N LEU A 289 -28.38 -3.09 20.21
CA LEU A 289 -28.29 -4.01 19.06
C LEU A 289 -27.53 -5.30 19.42
N VAL A 290 -26.42 -5.23 20.16
CA VAL A 290 -25.69 -6.42 20.62
C VAL A 290 -26.51 -7.24 21.61
N ARG A 291 -27.33 -6.60 22.46
CA ARG A 291 -28.23 -7.31 23.36
C ARG A 291 -29.34 -8.06 22.62
N GLU A 292 -29.89 -7.44 21.58
CA GLU A 292 -30.93 -8.01 20.72
C GLU A 292 -30.37 -9.10 19.79
N HIS A 293 -29.10 -8.96 19.38
CA HIS A 293 -28.43 -9.84 18.43
C HIS A 293 -27.05 -10.30 18.96
N PRO A 294 -27.00 -11.09 20.05
CA PRO A 294 -25.75 -11.42 20.74
C PRO A 294 -24.76 -12.24 19.92
N GLY A 295 -25.20 -12.93 18.86
CA GLY A 295 -24.33 -13.70 17.96
C GLY A 295 -23.74 -12.91 16.79
N GLU A 296 -24.18 -11.66 16.58
CA GLU A 296 -23.83 -10.90 15.37
C GLU A 296 -22.48 -10.18 15.53
N MET A 297 -21.45 -10.78 14.95
CA MET A 297 -20.06 -10.33 15.08
C MET A 297 -19.85 -8.90 14.55
N ILE A 298 -20.59 -8.49 13.51
CA ILE A 298 -20.54 -7.13 12.95
C ILE A 298 -20.86 -6.05 14.00
N LEU A 299 -21.80 -6.34 14.91
CA LEU A 299 -22.22 -5.43 15.98
C LEU A 299 -21.21 -5.43 17.12
N GLN A 300 -20.71 -6.60 17.51
CA GLN A 300 -19.66 -6.72 18.53
C GLN A 300 -18.39 -5.97 18.13
N LYS A 301 -17.93 -6.13 16.87
CA LYS A 301 -16.82 -5.38 16.28
C LYS A 301 -17.05 -3.87 16.32
N ALA A 302 -18.26 -3.43 15.94
CA ALA A 302 -18.61 -2.01 15.98
C ALA A 302 -18.62 -1.44 17.40
N LEU A 303 -19.19 -2.16 18.36
CA LEU A 303 -19.20 -1.77 19.77
C LEU A 303 -17.79 -1.73 20.36
N CYS A 304 -16.98 -2.74 20.07
CA CYS A 304 -15.58 -2.79 20.48
C CYS A 304 -14.83 -1.54 20.04
N MET A 305 -14.87 -1.21 18.74
CA MET A 305 -14.17 -0.03 18.22
C MET A 305 -14.71 1.29 18.81
N ARG A 306 -16.00 1.36 19.14
CA ARG A 306 -16.54 2.52 19.86
C ARG A 306 -16.00 2.64 21.28
N TYR A 307 -15.94 1.53 22.03
CA TYR A 307 -15.35 1.53 23.36
C TYR A 307 -13.88 1.91 23.33
N VAL A 308 -13.11 1.37 22.39
CA VAL A 308 -11.69 1.73 22.17
C VAL A 308 -11.55 3.24 21.95
N ARG A 309 -12.29 3.82 21.00
CA ARG A 309 -12.22 5.25 20.70
C ARG A 309 -12.67 6.15 21.85
N GLN A 310 -13.58 5.68 22.70
CA GLN A 310 -14.02 6.38 23.91
C GLN A 310 -13.20 6.02 25.16
N ARG A 311 -12.11 5.26 25.01
CA ARG A 311 -11.21 4.87 26.10
C ARG A 311 -11.90 4.05 27.21
N ARG A 312 -12.99 3.36 26.84
CA ARG A 312 -13.72 2.38 27.66
C ARG A 312 -13.01 1.03 27.55
N TRP A 313 -11.73 1.00 27.93
CA TRP A 313 -10.82 -0.12 27.69
C TRP A 313 -11.28 -1.41 28.36
N ALA A 314 -11.80 -1.29 29.58
CA ALA A 314 -12.29 -2.42 30.37
C ALA A 314 -13.50 -3.08 29.69
N GLU A 315 -14.35 -2.30 29.02
CA GLU A 315 -15.51 -2.80 28.29
C GLU A 315 -15.15 -3.31 26.89
N ALA A 316 -14.11 -2.77 26.26
CA ALA A 316 -13.61 -3.26 24.97
C ALA A 316 -12.96 -4.64 25.08
N LEU A 317 -12.18 -4.88 26.14
CA LEU A 317 -11.37 -6.08 26.29
C LEU A 317 -12.16 -7.40 26.16
N PRO A 318 -13.32 -7.60 26.83
CA PRO A 318 -14.10 -8.83 26.69
C PRO A 318 -14.56 -9.11 25.26
N LEU A 319 -14.83 -8.07 24.46
CA LEU A 319 -15.20 -8.22 23.05
C LEU A 319 -14.01 -8.67 22.21
N LEU A 320 -12.81 -8.14 22.48
CA LEU A 320 -11.56 -8.56 21.83
C LEU A 320 -11.18 -9.99 22.19
N GLU A 321 -11.33 -10.38 23.45
CA GLU A 321 -11.11 -11.75 23.91
C GLU A 321 -12.12 -12.74 23.30
N ALA A 322 -13.35 -12.30 23.02
CA ALA A 322 -14.34 -13.10 22.31
C ALA A 322 -13.96 -13.29 20.83
N MET A 323 -13.56 -12.21 20.15
CA MET A 323 -13.09 -12.27 18.76
C MET A 323 -11.87 -13.20 18.63
N ALA A 324 -10.90 -13.09 19.54
CA ALA A 324 -9.69 -13.93 19.55
C ALA A 324 -9.96 -15.44 19.60
N LYS A 325 -11.14 -15.87 20.09
CA LYS A 325 -11.48 -17.30 20.26
C LYS A 325 -12.08 -17.95 19.01
N GLY A 326 -12.57 -17.19 18.04
CA GLY A 326 -13.33 -17.80 16.94
C GLY A 326 -13.72 -16.89 15.77
N ASP A 327 -13.24 -15.65 15.73
CA ASP A 327 -13.47 -14.76 14.60
C ASP A 327 -12.33 -14.87 13.58
N ALA A 328 -12.67 -15.22 12.34
CA ALA A 328 -11.71 -15.31 11.25
C ALA A 328 -11.03 -13.97 10.94
N GLU A 329 -11.68 -12.85 11.25
CA GLU A 329 -11.12 -11.50 11.02
C GLU A 329 -10.35 -10.95 12.24
N TYR A 330 -10.14 -11.75 13.30
CA TYR A 330 -9.44 -11.29 14.50
C TYR A 330 -8.03 -10.75 14.20
N ALA A 331 -7.38 -11.25 13.14
CA ALA A 331 -6.09 -10.73 12.69
C ALA A 331 -6.08 -9.21 12.48
N THR A 332 -7.20 -8.64 12.05
CA THR A 332 -7.36 -7.19 11.82
C THR A 332 -7.53 -6.35 13.09
N TYR A 333 -7.68 -7.00 14.26
CA TYR A 333 -7.90 -6.34 15.56
C TYR A 333 -6.77 -6.60 16.57
N ARG A 334 -5.65 -7.22 16.15
CA ARG A 334 -4.55 -7.56 17.07
C ARG A 334 -3.87 -6.32 17.64
N ASP A 335 -3.69 -5.30 16.83
CA ASP A 335 -3.17 -3.98 17.21
C ASP A 335 -4.08 -3.29 18.22
N VAL A 336 -5.39 -3.33 18.00
CA VAL A 336 -6.41 -2.82 18.90
C VAL A 336 -6.36 -3.58 20.23
N HIS A 337 -6.26 -4.91 20.18
CA HIS A 337 -6.18 -5.74 21.38
C HIS A 337 -4.92 -5.43 22.20
N ALA A 338 -3.77 -5.35 21.53
CA ALA A 338 -2.51 -5.00 22.17
C ALA A 338 -2.54 -3.59 22.79
N THR A 339 -3.16 -2.64 22.11
CA THR A 339 -3.37 -1.28 22.60
C THR A 339 -4.25 -1.27 23.85
N VAL A 340 -5.39 -1.99 23.84
CA VAL A 340 -6.31 -2.08 24.99
C VAL A 340 -5.62 -2.70 26.19
N LEU A 341 -4.86 -3.79 26.01
CA LEU A 341 -4.07 -4.39 27.09
C LEU A 341 -3.03 -3.43 27.64
N THR A 342 -2.32 -2.71 26.76
CA THR A 342 -1.35 -1.69 27.17
C THR A 342 -2.00 -0.57 27.99
N ALA A 343 -3.16 -0.07 27.54
CA ALA A 343 -3.93 0.96 28.25
C ALA A 343 -4.39 0.52 29.65
N LEU A 344 -4.60 -0.78 29.84
CA LEU A 344 -4.96 -1.41 31.11
C LEU A 344 -3.73 -1.78 31.97
N GLY A 345 -2.51 -1.37 31.57
CA GLY A 345 -1.27 -1.67 32.30
C GLY A 345 -0.76 -3.09 32.10
N ARG A 346 -1.28 -3.83 31.10
CA ARG A 346 -0.95 -5.22 30.79
C ARG A 346 -0.04 -5.35 29.56
N ARG A 347 0.85 -4.37 29.36
CA ARG A 347 1.75 -4.29 28.18
C ARG A 347 2.65 -5.53 28.03
N GLU A 348 3.29 -5.98 29.11
CA GLU A 348 4.17 -7.16 29.06
C GLU A 348 3.42 -8.44 28.71
N GLU A 349 2.19 -8.59 29.22
CA GLU A 349 1.34 -9.72 28.88
C GLU A 349 0.98 -9.70 27.39
N SER A 350 0.61 -8.52 26.88
CA SER A 350 0.34 -8.32 25.46
C SER A 350 1.55 -8.67 24.60
N ALA A 351 2.75 -8.20 24.95
CA ALA A 351 3.98 -8.51 24.22
C ALA A 351 4.22 -10.03 24.15
N ARG A 352 4.11 -10.74 25.29
CA ARG A 352 4.31 -12.19 25.35
C ARG A 352 3.27 -12.95 24.52
N ALA A 353 1.99 -12.61 24.66
CA ALA A 353 0.92 -13.29 23.94
C ALA A 353 1.02 -13.06 22.42
N PHE A 354 1.28 -11.81 22.02
CA PHE A 354 1.41 -11.43 20.62
C PHE A 354 2.66 -12.04 19.97
N GLY A 355 3.82 -11.97 20.63
CA GLY A 355 5.04 -12.62 20.14
C GLY A 355 4.90 -14.13 19.99
N LYS A 356 4.22 -14.80 20.93
CA LYS A 356 3.90 -16.23 20.82
C LYS A 356 3.01 -16.50 19.59
N GLN A 357 1.96 -15.72 19.39
CA GLN A 357 1.05 -15.88 18.27
C GLN A 357 1.79 -15.77 16.92
N LEU A 358 2.69 -14.79 16.77
CA LEU A 358 3.46 -14.60 15.52
C LEU A 358 4.41 -15.77 15.20
N PHE A 359 4.78 -16.59 16.20
CA PHE A 359 5.54 -17.84 15.96
C PHE A 359 4.66 -19.06 15.67
N GLU A 360 3.42 -19.07 16.17
CA GLU A 360 2.48 -20.16 15.92
C GLU A 360 1.86 -20.05 14.51
N GLU A 361 1.91 -18.88 13.90
CA GLU A 361 1.59 -18.69 12.47
C GLU A 361 2.58 -19.44 11.58
N GLU A 362 2.07 -20.09 10.53
CA GLU A 362 2.89 -20.88 9.62
C GLU A 362 4.07 -20.06 9.09
N GLU A 363 5.30 -20.59 9.19
CA GLU A 363 6.54 -19.93 8.70
C GLU A 363 6.49 -19.62 7.20
N THR A 364 5.54 -20.19 6.46
CA THR A 364 5.34 -20.04 5.02
C THR A 364 4.82 -18.65 4.64
N GLU A 365 4.09 -17.95 5.52
CA GLU A 365 3.61 -16.60 5.24
C GLU A 365 4.66 -15.53 5.62
N PRO A 366 4.87 -14.49 4.79
CA PRO A 366 5.74 -13.38 5.15
C PRO A 366 5.17 -12.62 6.34
N LEU A 367 6.03 -12.32 7.33
CA LEU A 367 5.62 -11.56 8.51
C LEU A 367 5.22 -10.12 8.10
N SER A 368 4.03 -9.68 8.54
CA SER A 368 3.60 -8.30 8.33
C SER A 368 4.55 -7.32 9.04
N LEU A 369 4.93 -6.25 8.35
CA LEU A 369 5.76 -5.18 8.93
C LEU A 369 5.00 -4.40 10.01
N GLU A 370 3.68 -4.35 9.94
CA GLU A 370 2.82 -3.73 10.95
C GLU A 370 2.83 -4.55 12.24
N ASP A 371 2.81 -5.88 12.14
CA ASP A 371 2.93 -6.79 13.29
C ASP A 371 4.33 -6.70 13.93
N LEU A 372 5.39 -6.66 13.10
CA LEU A 372 6.75 -6.47 13.61
C LEU A 372 6.90 -5.14 14.35
N LEU A 373 6.37 -4.06 13.77
CA LEU A 373 6.40 -2.73 14.40
C LEU A 373 5.59 -2.73 15.71
N LEU A 374 4.41 -3.33 15.72
CA LEU A 374 3.60 -3.44 16.94
C LEU A 374 4.35 -4.21 18.04
N TYR A 375 4.98 -5.34 17.70
CA TYR A 375 5.78 -6.09 18.66
C TYR A 375 6.95 -5.24 19.20
N ALA A 376 7.69 -4.55 18.32
CA ALA A 376 8.77 -3.66 18.71
C ALA A 376 8.30 -2.51 19.62
N ARG A 377 7.12 -1.96 19.34
CA ARG A 377 6.45 -0.96 20.19
C ARG A 377 6.07 -1.55 21.55
N LEU A 378 5.56 -2.79 21.59
CA LEU A 378 5.19 -3.46 22.84
C LEU A 378 6.41 -3.76 23.73
N THR A 379 7.54 -4.14 23.15
CA THR A 379 8.78 -4.42 23.89
C THR A 379 9.62 -3.16 24.15
N GLY A 380 9.33 -2.07 23.43
CA GLY A 380 9.95 -0.77 23.64
C GLY A 380 11.32 -0.63 22.99
N GLY A 381 11.63 -1.44 21.98
CA GLY A 381 12.87 -1.32 21.24
C GLY A 381 12.89 -2.11 19.94
N SER A 382 13.79 -1.72 19.04
CA SER A 382 13.95 -2.37 17.73
C SER A 382 14.74 -3.69 17.77
N GLY A 383 15.21 -4.10 18.96
CA GLY A 383 16.12 -5.24 19.12
C GLY A 383 17.60 -4.94 18.85
N ARG A 384 17.95 -3.72 18.40
CA ARG A 384 19.33 -3.31 18.06
C ARG A 384 20.35 -3.53 19.18
N ASN A 385 19.96 -3.27 20.42
CA ASN A 385 20.85 -3.35 21.58
C ASN A 385 21.00 -4.77 22.16
N GLY A 386 20.44 -5.78 21.48
CA GLY A 386 20.35 -7.14 21.98
C GLY A 386 19.35 -7.27 23.14
N GLY A 387 19.05 -8.52 23.53
CA GLY A 387 18.23 -8.82 24.72
C GLY A 387 16.82 -9.34 24.46
N ASP A 388 16.31 -9.22 23.23
CA ASP A 388 15.03 -9.84 22.83
C ASP A 388 15.24 -10.87 21.70
N GLU A 389 15.28 -12.14 22.09
CA GLU A 389 15.42 -13.27 21.16
C GLU A 389 14.20 -13.37 20.22
N VAL A 390 13.01 -12.99 20.69
CA VAL A 390 11.80 -13.00 19.87
C VAL A 390 11.90 -11.95 18.78
N MET A 391 12.26 -10.71 19.14
CA MET A 391 12.45 -9.63 18.18
C MET A 391 13.48 -10.00 17.11
N SER A 392 14.59 -10.64 17.52
CA SER A 392 15.65 -11.06 16.61
C SER A 392 15.17 -12.08 15.57
N LYS A 393 14.33 -13.05 15.98
CA LYS A 393 13.74 -14.05 15.07
C LYS A 393 12.69 -13.44 14.16
N LEU A 394 11.81 -12.59 14.69
CA LEU A 394 10.79 -11.89 13.89
C LEU A 394 11.44 -10.97 12.85
N TYR A 395 12.49 -10.24 13.23
CA TYR A 395 13.28 -9.44 12.32
C TYR A 395 13.93 -10.28 11.23
N ALA A 396 14.57 -11.40 11.58
CA ALA A 396 15.17 -12.31 10.59
C ALA A 396 14.12 -12.81 9.57
N ARG A 397 12.92 -13.16 10.03
CA ARG A 397 11.79 -13.57 9.17
C ARG A 397 11.34 -12.44 8.23
N ALA A 398 11.11 -11.24 8.75
CA ALA A 398 10.64 -10.09 7.96
C ALA A 398 11.71 -9.52 7.01
N SER A 399 12.99 -9.65 7.36
CA SER A 399 14.10 -9.11 6.57
C SER A 399 14.47 -9.94 5.33
N LYS A 400 13.92 -11.15 5.19
CA LYS A 400 14.29 -12.12 4.14
C LYS A 400 14.21 -11.53 2.72
N ASP A 401 13.21 -10.70 2.46
CA ASP A 401 12.94 -10.12 1.15
C ASP A 401 13.19 -8.60 1.09
N MET A 402 13.85 -8.04 2.12
CA MET A 402 14.12 -6.59 2.22
C MET A 402 15.61 -6.30 2.01
N PRO A 403 15.98 -5.14 1.43
CA PRO A 403 17.38 -4.75 1.36
C PRO A 403 17.99 -4.69 2.76
N TYR A 404 19.20 -5.23 2.89
CA TYR A 404 19.88 -5.38 4.18
C TYR A 404 19.92 -4.06 4.96
N GLY A 405 19.51 -4.11 6.23
CA GLY A 405 19.54 -2.99 7.17
C GLY A 405 18.37 -2.00 7.08
N VAL A 406 17.65 -1.90 5.96
CA VAL A 406 16.54 -0.94 5.79
C VAL A 406 15.49 -1.09 6.87
N LEU A 407 15.09 -2.33 7.13
CA LEU A 407 14.05 -2.65 8.10
C LEU A 407 14.45 -2.23 9.51
N GLN A 408 15.71 -2.46 9.90
CA GLN A 408 16.23 -2.08 11.21
C GLN A 408 16.26 -0.56 11.35
N GLU A 409 16.77 0.15 10.35
CA GLU A 409 16.85 1.62 10.38
C GLU A 409 15.46 2.27 10.42
N TRP A 410 14.49 1.71 9.67
CA TRP A 410 13.11 2.16 9.76
C TRP A 410 12.51 1.93 11.14
N LEU A 411 12.64 0.73 11.71
CA LEU A 411 12.14 0.44 13.07
C LEU A 411 12.77 1.34 14.13
N SER A 412 14.10 1.52 14.08
CA SER A 412 14.82 2.43 14.98
C SER A 412 14.32 3.86 14.81
N ALA A 413 14.12 4.36 13.59
CA ALA A 413 13.58 5.69 13.34
C ALA A 413 12.16 5.88 13.88
N VAL A 414 11.26 4.90 13.70
CA VAL A 414 9.88 4.96 14.24
C VAL A 414 9.87 4.99 15.77
N LEU A 415 10.83 4.33 16.41
CA LEU A 415 10.96 4.24 17.87
C LEU A 415 11.85 5.34 18.48
N GLY A 416 12.44 6.21 17.66
CA GLY A 416 13.31 7.31 18.13
C GLY A 416 14.69 6.84 18.59
N GLU A 417 15.10 5.64 18.20
CA GLU A 417 16.42 5.11 18.48
C GLU A 417 17.45 5.68 17.47
N PRO A 418 18.75 5.68 17.81
CA PRO A 418 19.80 6.08 16.88
C PRO A 418 19.74 5.28 15.59
N VAL A 419 19.87 5.94 14.44
CA VAL A 419 19.84 5.36 13.09
C VAL A 419 21.23 5.40 12.45
N ASP A 420 21.65 4.31 11.78
CA ASP A 420 22.87 4.29 10.98
C ASP A 420 22.61 4.96 9.62
N VAL A 421 22.94 6.24 9.56
CA VAL A 421 22.80 7.07 8.35
C VAL A 421 23.63 6.53 7.18
N GLN A 422 24.77 5.87 7.45
CA GLN A 422 25.59 5.30 6.38
C GLN A 422 24.95 4.04 5.80
N ALA A 423 24.27 3.23 6.61
CA ALA A 423 23.45 2.13 6.13
C ALA A 423 22.31 2.65 5.24
N LEU A 424 21.55 3.66 5.70
CA LEU A 424 20.46 4.26 4.90
C LEU A 424 20.90 4.92 3.59
N ARG A 425 22.13 5.43 3.51
CA ARG A 425 22.69 6.02 2.27
C ARG A 425 23.00 4.96 1.21
N LYS A 426 23.22 3.71 1.59
CA LYS A 426 23.46 2.60 0.65
C LYS A 426 22.16 2.08 0.02
N VAL A 427 21.02 2.47 0.58
CA VAL A 427 19.70 2.05 0.11
C VAL A 427 19.25 2.98 -1.01
N PRO A 428 18.70 2.45 -2.12
CA PRO A 428 18.15 3.26 -3.19
C PRO A 428 17.17 4.32 -2.65
N PRO A 429 17.20 5.56 -3.18
CA PRO A 429 16.31 6.63 -2.71
C PRO A 429 14.83 6.29 -2.89
N GLU A 430 14.51 5.42 -3.86
CA GLU A 430 13.15 5.05 -4.23
C GLU A 430 12.53 4.02 -3.26
N ASN A 431 13.33 3.46 -2.35
CA ASN A 431 12.84 2.56 -1.33
C ASN A 431 11.97 3.34 -0.32
N PRO A 432 10.67 3.02 -0.19
CA PRO A 432 9.75 3.82 0.60
C PRO A 432 10.06 3.78 2.10
N SER A 433 10.56 2.65 2.62
CA SER A 433 10.94 2.51 4.03
C SER A 433 12.16 3.35 4.38
N ALA A 434 13.15 3.47 3.48
CA ALA A 434 14.29 4.35 3.66
C ALA A 434 13.88 5.84 3.58
N GLY A 435 12.98 6.20 2.67
CA GLY A 435 12.37 7.53 2.63
C GLY A 435 11.67 7.87 3.95
N ALA A 436 10.88 6.93 4.48
CA ALA A 436 10.16 7.09 5.73
C ALA A 436 11.11 7.22 6.92
N ALA A 437 12.15 6.39 7.01
CA ALA A 437 13.16 6.49 8.06
C ALA A 437 13.81 7.89 8.09
N ARG A 438 14.13 8.47 6.93
CA ARG A 438 14.68 9.84 6.84
C ARG A 438 13.70 10.91 7.34
N ILE A 439 12.41 10.78 7.02
CA ILE A 439 11.37 11.70 7.51
C ILE A 439 11.23 11.57 9.02
N LEU A 440 11.20 10.35 9.54
CA LEU A 440 11.06 10.07 10.98
C LEU A 440 12.27 10.53 11.79
N MET A 441 13.49 10.39 11.24
CA MET A 441 14.68 11.01 11.82
C MET A 441 14.58 12.53 11.87
N ALA A 442 14.14 13.16 10.77
CA ALA A 442 13.96 14.61 10.72
C ALA A 442 12.86 15.08 11.69
N LEU A 443 11.78 14.29 11.81
CA LEU A 443 10.71 14.50 12.78
C LEU A 443 11.24 14.39 14.21
N ALA A 444 12.17 13.48 14.51
CA ALA A 444 12.74 13.35 15.84
C ALA A 444 13.57 14.57 16.27
N GLU A 445 14.10 15.34 15.31
CA GLU A 445 14.81 16.59 15.57
C GLU A 445 13.82 17.72 15.86
N GLU A 446 13.14 18.25 14.82
CA GLU A 446 12.14 19.33 14.92
C GLU A 446 11.25 19.28 13.65
N PRO A 447 10.00 19.77 13.69
CA PRO A 447 9.07 19.69 12.56
C PRO A 447 9.59 20.41 11.29
N GLU A 448 10.38 21.49 11.40
CA GLU A 448 10.91 22.22 10.25
C GLU A 448 11.91 21.40 9.42
N PHE A 449 12.60 20.42 10.03
CA PHE A 449 13.48 19.51 9.29
C PHE A 449 12.65 18.51 8.47
N ALA A 450 11.54 18.03 9.04
CA ALA A 450 10.64 17.11 8.35
C ALA A 450 9.92 17.78 7.16
N ALA A 451 9.61 19.08 7.25
CA ALA A 451 8.95 19.84 6.18
C ALA A 451 9.66 19.71 4.81
N ARG A 452 10.99 19.81 4.79
CA ARG A 452 11.79 19.72 3.54
C ARG A 452 11.72 18.34 2.93
N SER A 453 11.74 17.31 3.77
CA SER A 453 11.71 15.91 3.34
C SER A 453 10.33 15.52 2.82
N ILE A 454 9.26 16.08 3.39
CA ILE A 454 7.88 15.73 3.04
C ILE A 454 7.43 16.38 1.72
N ALA A 455 7.94 17.56 1.37
CA ALA A 455 7.46 18.32 0.21
C ALA A 455 7.44 17.53 -1.12
N SER A 456 8.30 16.51 -1.26
CA SER A 456 8.39 15.67 -2.46
C SER A 456 7.95 14.22 -2.28
N VAL A 457 7.48 13.81 -1.10
CA VAL A 457 7.15 12.39 -0.85
C VAL A 457 5.77 12.02 -1.36
N ASP A 458 5.61 10.78 -1.80
CA ASP A 458 4.34 10.20 -2.20
C ASP A 458 3.68 9.40 -1.06
N SER A 459 2.50 8.87 -1.33
CA SER A 459 1.74 8.06 -0.37
C SER A 459 2.41 6.74 0.03
N ARG A 460 3.36 6.22 -0.76
CA ARG A 460 4.06 4.96 -0.45
C ARG A 460 5.04 5.18 0.68
N VAL A 461 5.81 6.26 0.62
CA VAL A 461 6.69 6.67 1.72
C VAL A 461 5.85 6.95 2.97
N MET A 462 4.76 7.70 2.81
CA MET A 462 3.91 8.08 3.96
C MET A 462 3.21 6.91 4.64
N ARG A 463 2.93 5.81 3.91
CA ARG A 463 2.47 4.56 4.53
C ARG A 463 3.44 4.06 5.60
N PHE A 464 4.75 4.15 5.36
CA PHE A 464 5.78 3.73 6.32
C PHE A 464 6.08 4.79 7.39
N VAL A 465 5.78 6.07 7.13
CA VAL A 465 5.79 7.13 8.16
C VAL A 465 4.67 6.90 9.16
N GLY A 466 3.51 6.43 8.69
CA GLY A 466 2.36 6.09 9.50
C GLY A 466 1.44 7.28 9.79
N ALA A 467 0.17 6.98 10.07
CA ALA A 467 -0.88 7.97 10.30
C ALA A 467 -0.59 8.90 11.49
N GLU A 468 -0.04 8.35 12.58
CA GLU A 468 0.35 9.11 13.79
C GLU A 468 1.32 10.25 13.46
N ALA A 469 2.43 9.96 12.76
CA ALA A 469 3.40 10.97 12.34
C ALA A 469 2.82 11.91 11.27
N GLY A 470 2.06 11.39 10.31
CA GLY A 470 1.44 12.20 9.26
C GLY A 470 0.50 13.26 9.82
N VAL A 471 -0.37 12.89 10.76
CA VAL A 471 -1.28 13.81 11.46
C VAL A 471 -0.50 14.81 12.33
N LEU A 472 0.52 14.35 13.06
CA LEU A 472 1.38 15.22 13.87
C LEU A 472 2.02 16.32 13.02
N LEU A 473 2.62 15.94 11.88
CA LEU A 473 3.29 16.86 10.96
C LEU A 473 2.30 17.80 10.29
N ALA A 474 1.18 17.28 9.76
CA ALA A 474 0.17 18.11 9.11
C ALA A 474 -0.40 19.18 10.07
N ALA A 475 -0.73 18.79 11.31
CA ALA A 475 -1.24 19.73 12.29
C ALA A 475 -0.19 20.74 12.76
N GLU A 476 1.07 20.34 12.90
CA GLU A 476 2.15 21.26 13.26
C GLU A 476 2.44 22.26 12.13
N PHE A 477 2.42 21.84 10.86
CA PHE A 477 2.54 22.76 9.72
C PHE A 477 1.40 23.77 9.67
N GLU A 478 0.16 23.34 9.94
CA GLU A 478 -0.97 24.26 10.05
C GLU A 478 -0.79 25.26 11.21
N ARG A 479 -0.32 24.79 12.38
CA ARG A 479 -0.01 25.66 13.53
C ARG A 479 1.05 26.70 13.19
N GLN A 480 2.02 26.36 12.35
CA GLN A 480 3.10 27.24 11.88
C GLN A 480 2.67 28.15 10.71
N GLY A 481 1.46 27.97 10.17
CA GLY A 481 0.92 28.79 9.08
C GLY A 481 1.23 28.28 7.68
N ASP A 482 1.74 27.06 7.51
CA ASP A 482 1.94 26.41 6.21
C ASP A 482 0.78 25.46 5.88
N SER A 483 -0.40 26.05 5.63
CA SER A 483 -1.62 25.32 5.30
C SER A 483 -1.50 24.47 4.02
N ALA A 484 -0.66 24.88 3.07
CA ALA A 484 -0.46 24.14 1.82
C ALA A 484 0.29 22.83 2.08
N LEU A 485 1.38 22.88 2.86
CA LEU A 485 2.12 21.68 3.24
C LEU A 485 1.29 20.81 4.19
N ALA A 486 0.52 21.40 5.11
CA ALA A 486 -0.39 20.69 5.99
C ALA A 486 -1.43 19.88 5.20
N ALA A 487 -2.15 20.52 4.28
CA ALA A 487 -3.15 19.87 3.43
C ALA A 487 -2.53 18.74 2.59
N ARG A 488 -1.37 18.99 1.97
CA ARG A 488 -0.66 17.98 1.19
C ARG A 488 -0.26 16.78 2.05
N THR A 489 0.33 17.03 3.22
CA THR A 489 0.81 16.00 4.15
C THR A 489 -0.35 15.12 4.62
N LEU A 490 -1.49 15.73 4.96
CA LEU A 490 -2.70 14.99 5.32
C LEU A 490 -3.23 14.16 4.13
N ASP A 491 -3.27 14.71 2.92
CA ASP A 491 -3.77 14.01 1.74
C ASP A 491 -2.94 12.77 1.36
N VAL A 492 -1.60 12.85 1.50
CA VAL A 492 -0.72 11.70 1.24
C VAL A 492 -0.63 10.72 2.41
N THR A 493 -1.14 11.08 3.58
CA THR A 493 -1.17 10.19 4.75
C THR A 493 -2.32 9.20 4.63
N ALA A 494 -1.98 7.95 4.32
CA ALA A 494 -2.97 6.89 4.15
C ALA A 494 -3.70 6.54 5.46
N GLY A 495 -4.98 6.18 5.36
CA GLY A 495 -5.77 5.61 6.47
C GLY A 495 -6.44 6.63 7.40
N VAL A 496 -6.13 7.92 7.30
CA VAL A 496 -6.67 8.95 8.21
C VAL A 496 -8.07 9.37 7.76
N ALA A 497 -9.07 9.22 8.64
CA ALA A 497 -10.44 9.68 8.43
C ALA A 497 -10.65 11.10 8.99
N LEU A 498 -9.87 12.06 8.49
CA LEU A 498 -9.84 13.46 8.88
C LEU A 498 -9.78 14.34 7.63
N SER A 499 -10.67 15.32 7.51
CA SER A 499 -10.56 16.34 6.48
C SER A 499 -9.57 17.44 6.88
N PHE A 500 -9.02 18.15 5.89
CA PHE A 500 -8.15 19.29 6.17
C PHE A 500 -8.88 20.40 6.93
N GLU A 501 -10.15 20.66 6.59
CA GLU A 501 -10.98 21.66 7.28
C GLU A 501 -11.18 21.31 8.76
N GLU A 502 -11.50 20.05 9.09
CA GLU A 502 -11.60 19.60 10.48
C GLU A 502 -10.27 19.71 11.23
N LEU A 503 -9.15 19.38 10.57
CA LEU A 503 -7.81 19.57 11.15
C LEU A 503 -7.57 21.05 11.46
N GLN A 504 -7.85 21.95 10.52
CA GLN A 504 -7.73 23.40 10.71
C GLN A 504 -8.63 23.89 11.83
N ASP A 505 -9.90 23.49 11.86
CA ASP A 505 -10.84 23.92 12.87
C ASP A 505 -10.45 23.46 14.28
N VAL A 506 -9.89 22.25 14.42
CA VAL A 506 -9.33 21.79 15.69
C VAL A 506 -8.07 22.58 16.06
N VAL A 507 -7.10 22.70 15.14
CA VAL A 507 -5.85 23.45 15.39
C VAL A 507 -6.16 24.91 15.76
N HIS A 508 -7.16 25.53 15.14
CA HIS A 508 -7.59 26.90 15.43
C HIS A 508 -8.53 27.03 16.62
N GLY A 509 -8.97 25.92 17.22
CA GLY A 509 -9.86 25.91 18.39
C GLY A 509 -11.32 26.24 18.09
N ARG A 510 -11.73 26.15 16.82
CA ARG A 510 -13.13 26.29 16.38
C ARG A 510 -13.94 25.02 16.64
N GLN A 511 -13.26 23.87 16.68
CA GLN A 511 -13.87 22.58 16.97
C GLN A 511 -13.12 21.86 18.10
N SER A 512 -13.87 21.15 18.94
CA SER A 512 -13.28 20.27 19.95
C SER A 512 -12.84 18.94 19.32
N MET A 513 -11.69 18.43 19.71
CA MET A 513 -11.23 17.10 19.29
C MET A 513 -12.20 15.97 19.65
N ASN A 514 -13.04 16.14 20.67
CA ASN A 514 -14.05 15.13 21.00
C ASN A 514 -15.10 14.95 19.91
N ALA A 515 -15.27 15.96 19.03
CA ALA A 515 -16.14 15.84 17.86
C ALA A 515 -15.52 14.92 16.78
N LEU A 516 -14.20 14.70 16.80
CA LEU A 516 -13.50 13.82 15.87
C LEU A 516 -13.48 12.38 16.40
N GLY A 517 -14.67 11.78 16.49
CA GLY A 517 -14.86 10.42 17.00
C GLY A 517 -14.38 9.30 16.06
N SER A 518 -13.87 9.63 14.87
CA SER A 518 -13.30 8.69 13.89
C SER A 518 -11.81 8.43 14.08
N LEU A 519 -11.08 9.36 14.71
CA LEU A 519 -9.63 9.28 14.84
C LEU A 519 -9.20 8.13 15.75
N GLU A 520 -8.15 7.46 15.31
CA GLU A 520 -7.47 6.46 16.12
C GLU A 520 -6.63 7.13 17.21
N TRP A 521 -6.26 6.36 18.24
CA TRP A 521 -5.67 6.92 19.47
C TRP A 521 -4.34 7.65 19.22
N GLY A 522 -3.48 7.14 18.33
CA GLY A 522 -2.20 7.77 17.99
C GLY A 522 -2.40 9.11 17.27
N GLU A 523 -3.37 9.17 16.34
CA GLU A 523 -3.76 10.38 15.63
C GLU A 523 -4.32 11.45 16.58
N ARG A 524 -5.12 11.03 17.57
CA ARG A 524 -5.62 11.92 18.63
C ARG A 524 -4.49 12.45 19.50
N ALA A 525 -3.57 11.60 19.94
CA ALA A 525 -2.41 12.00 20.73
C ALA A 525 -1.53 13.01 19.96
N ALA A 526 -1.36 12.80 18.66
CA ALA A 526 -0.67 13.72 17.76
C ALA A 526 -1.34 15.10 17.71
N LEU A 527 -2.65 15.16 17.47
CA LEU A 527 -3.38 16.44 17.51
C LEU A 527 -3.32 17.10 18.88
N GLN A 528 -3.44 16.34 19.98
CA GLN A 528 -3.37 16.89 21.34
C GLN A 528 -2.01 17.53 21.60
N LEU A 529 -0.92 16.93 21.09
CA LEU A 529 0.42 17.48 21.23
C LEU A 529 0.53 18.84 20.53
N VAL A 530 0.01 18.96 19.31
CA VAL A 530 0.00 20.24 18.58
C VAL A 530 -0.83 21.29 19.31
N LEU A 531 -1.99 20.92 19.86
CA LEU A 531 -2.80 21.85 20.67
C LEU A 531 -2.07 22.30 21.95
N ALA A 532 -1.35 21.39 22.61
CA ALA A 532 -0.53 21.74 23.78
C ALA A 532 0.60 22.71 23.41
N ARG A 533 1.28 22.47 22.28
CA ARG A 533 2.31 23.36 21.72
C ARG A 533 1.76 24.71 21.29
N LYS A 534 0.53 24.76 20.77
CA LYS A 534 -0.16 26.01 20.46
C LYS A 534 -0.42 26.83 21.72
N LEU A 535 -0.87 26.21 22.81
CA LEU A 535 -1.04 26.91 24.08
C LEU A 535 0.28 27.54 24.56
N ASP A 536 1.40 26.85 24.41
CA ASP A 536 2.73 27.40 24.71
C ASP A 536 3.09 28.61 23.84
N ALA A 537 2.88 28.50 22.52
CA ALA A 537 3.11 29.60 21.57
C ALA A 537 2.22 30.84 21.85
N GLU A 538 1.06 30.64 22.49
CA GLU A 538 0.16 31.69 22.93
C GLU A 538 0.44 32.19 24.36
N GLY A 539 1.39 31.60 25.08
CA GLY A 539 1.68 31.93 26.49
C GLY A 539 0.60 31.49 27.48
N LYS A 540 -0.20 30.48 27.13
CA LYS A 540 -1.25 29.90 27.98
C LYS A 540 -0.75 28.67 28.75
N ASP A 541 -1.42 28.31 29.84
CA ASP A 541 -1.09 27.08 30.59
C ASP A 541 -1.41 25.83 29.75
N SER A 542 -0.36 25.08 29.40
CA SER A 542 -0.43 23.85 28.61
C SER A 542 -0.17 22.59 29.43
N LYS A 543 0.08 22.70 30.76
CA LYS A 543 0.50 21.57 31.59
C LYS A 543 -0.51 20.41 31.57
N ALA A 544 -1.80 20.74 31.66
CA ALA A 544 -2.87 19.75 31.59
C ALA A 544 -2.96 19.08 30.20
N ALA A 545 -2.73 19.85 29.13
CA ALA A 545 -2.73 19.32 27.76
C ALA A 545 -1.58 18.34 27.56
N TYR A 546 -0.35 18.68 27.95
CA TYR A 546 0.79 17.76 27.89
C TYR A 546 0.60 16.50 28.75
N ALA A 547 0.01 16.63 29.93
CA ALA A 547 -0.32 15.48 30.77
C ALA A 547 -1.33 14.53 30.09
N LEU A 548 -2.29 15.10 29.35
CA LEU A 548 -3.22 14.32 28.54
C LEU A 548 -2.51 13.59 27.40
N VAL A 549 -1.61 14.25 26.66
CA VAL A 549 -0.82 13.60 25.60
C VAL A 549 -0.03 12.42 26.16
N LYS A 550 0.67 12.60 27.29
CA LYS A 550 1.43 11.51 27.94
C LYS A 550 0.55 10.32 28.35
N LYS A 551 -0.72 10.56 28.69
CA LYS A 551 -1.68 9.51 28.99
C LYS A 551 -2.20 8.81 27.73
N GLU A 552 -2.29 9.52 26.61
CA GLU A 552 -2.81 9.02 25.34
C GLU A 552 -1.74 8.36 24.45
N ALA A 553 -0.46 8.72 24.60
CA ALA A 553 0.66 8.10 23.91
C ALA A 553 1.05 6.76 24.58
N LEU A 554 0.21 5.74 24.35
CA LEU A 554 0.28 4.44 25.05
C LEU A 554 1.49 3.58 24.67
N LEU A 555 1.97 3.71 23.44
CA LEU A 555 3.11 2.96 22.91
C LEU A 555 4.18 3.94 22.39
N PRO A 556 5.46 3.56 22.42
CA PRO A 556 6.52 4.35 21.80
C PRO A 556 6.26 4.61 20.31
N GLY A 557 6.53 5.82 19.87
CA GLY A 557 6.29 6.25 18.49
C GLY A 557 6.56 7.74 18.27
N PRO A 558 6.19 8.26 17.09
CA PRO A 558 6.36 9.66 16.72
C PRO A 558 5.92 10.67 17.79
N VAL A 559 4.77 10.46 18.45
CA VAL A 559 4.28 11.39 19.48
C VAL A 559 5.13 11.34 20.74
N THR A 560 5.55 10.16 21.20
CA THR A 560 6.43 10.06 22.38
C THR A 560 7.80 10.66 22.11
N ILE A 561 8.32 10.50 20.90
CA ILE A 561 9.59 11.08 20.47
C ILE A 561 9.50 12.60 20.44
N ALA A 562 8.46 13.15 19.83
CA ALA A 562 8.23 14.60 19.79
C ALA A 562 8.04 15.19 21.19
N LEU A 563 7.34 14.47 22.09
CA LEU A 563 7.21 14.87 23.50
C LEU A 563 8.54 14.96 24.25
N GLU A 564 9.51 14.13 23.88
CA GLU A 564 10.83 14.06 24.52
C GLU A 564 11.81 15.07 23.93
N HIS A 565 11.82 15.23 22.61
CA HIS A 565 12.89 15.93 21.90
C HIS A 565 12.52 17.33 21.43
N TRP A 566 11.24 17.63 21.14
CA TRP A 566 10.90 18.95 20.58
C TRP A 566 10.93 20.03 21.64
N ASP A 567 11.56 21.16 21.30
CA ASP A 567 11.52 22.33 22.14
C ASP A 567 10.09 22.87 22.24
N ARG A 568 9.71 23.33 23.44
CA ARG A 568 8.41 23.97 23.65
C ARG A 568 8.40 25.35 22.98
N PRO A 569 7.38 25.68 22.17
CA PRO A 569 7.32 26.97 21.50
C PRO A 569 7.36 28.12 22.51
N LYS A 570 8.11 29.17 22.18
CA LYS A 570 8.13 30.41 22.99
C LYS A 570 6.97 31.32 22.55
N PRO A 571 6.34 32.07 23.47
CA PRO A 571 5.34 33.05 23.11
C PRO A 571 5.91 34.08 22.13
N ALA A 572 5.17 34.44 21.08
CA ALA A 572 5.63 35.39 20.06
C ALA A 572 5.96 36.80 20.60
N HIS A 573 5.58 37.10 21.85
CA HIS A 573 5.86 38.36 22.55
C HIS A 573 6.92 38.24 23.65
N ALA A 574 7.56 37.07 23.83
CA ALA A 574 8.63 36.92 24.80
C ALA A 574 9.86 37.70 24.34
N VAL A 575 10.23 38.76 25.09
CA VAL A 575 11.46 39.51 24.84
C VAL A 575 12.64 38.59 25.16
N ALA A 576 13.65 38.58 24.29
CA ALA A 576 14.88 37.82 24.52
C ALA A 576 15.56 38.30 25.83
N GLY A 577 15.41 37.53 26.91
CA GLY A 577 15.95 37.85 28.23
C GLY A 577 15.10 37.39 29.42
N ASP A 578 13.81 37.10 29.23
CA ASP A 578 12.87 36.83 30.33
C ASP A 578 12.91 35.39 30.89
N SER A 579 13.95 34.60 30.60
CA SER A 579 14.04 33.24 31.16
C SER A 579 15.47 32.79 31.45
N VAL A 580 15.95 33.11 32.65
CA VAL A 580 16.95 32.32 33.40
C VAL A 580 16.59 32.41 34.90
N PRO A 581 16.57 31.27 35.60
CA PRO A 581 15.37 30.57 36.09
C PRO A 581 14.53 31.30 37.16
#